data_AF-A0A949UGS8-F1
#
_entry.id   AF-A0A949UGS8-F1
#
_cell.length_a   1.000
_cell.length_b   1.000
_cell.length_c   1.000
_cell.angle_alpha   90.00
_cell.angle_beta   90.00
_cell.angle_gamma   90.00
#
_symmetry.space_group_name_H-M   'P 1'
#
loop_
_entity.id
_entity.type
_entity.pdbx_description
1 polymer ?
#
loop_
_entity_poly.entity_id
_entity_poly.type
_entity_poly.pdbx_seq_one_letter_code
_entity_poly.pdbx_strand_id
1 'polypeptide(L)'
;LLFSDADLSSPIAEADRLFAAIRDGADVAIGSRWLKTELQIQRQPFHRQIFGRMFNLALRVVLGLKFKDTQCGFKAFTRSAAMRLFPAQRIERWGFDPELLYLANKYGLQVAEVPVAWSHREGTRISPLRDGIRMLGEMFVIRWNALTGKYQSAHSAEQPS
;
A
#
# COMPACT_ATOMS: atom_id res chain seq x y z
N LEU A 1 8.94 11.15 4.34
CA LEU A 1 9.57 10.19 3.40
C LEU A 1 8.60 9.94 2.26
N LEU A 2 9.06 9.96 1.01
CA LEU A 2 8.25 9.62 -0.16
C LEU A 2 8.77 8.32 -0.78
N PHE A 3 7.84 7.40 -1.07
CA PHE A 3 8.06 6.17 -1.81
C PHE A 3 7.34 6.30 -3.15
N SER A 4 8.04 6.02 -4.25
CA SER A 4 7.52 6.09 -5.61
C SER A 4 8.10 4.96 -6.45
N ASP A 5 7.28 4.38 -7.31
CA ASP A 5 7.74 3.47 -8.36
C ASP A 5 8.78 4.18 -9.26
N ALA A 6 9.84 3.45 -9.62
CA ALA A 6 10.94 3.97 -10.43
C ALA A 6 10.55 4.28 -11.88
N ASP A 7 9.42 3.74 -12.35
CA ASP A 7 8.88 3.99 -13.69
C ASP A 7 8.08 5.29 -13.81
N LEU A 8 7.92 6.04 -12.69
CA LEU A 8 7.14 7.26 -12.59
C LEU A 8 5.72 7.10 -13.15
N SER A 9 5.11 5.92 -12.92
CA SER A 9 3.71 5.66 -13.30
C SER A 9 2.72 6.65 -12.68
N SER A 10 3.06 7.20 -11.52
CA SER A 10 2.41 8.37 -10.94
C SER A 10 3.33 9.58 -11.11
N PRO A 11 2.89 10.68 -11.76
CA PRO A 11 3.71 11.88 -11.92
C PRO A 11 4.13 12.44 -10.56
N ILE A 12 5.39 12.89 -10.43
CA ILE A 12 5.91 13.45 -9.17
C ILE A 12 5.11 14.67 -8.69
N ALA A 13 4.44 15.39 -9.59
CA ALA A 13 3.54 16.49 -9.26
C ALA A 13 2.36 16.07 -8.36
N GLU A 14 2.00 14.78 -8.33
CA GLU A 14 0.99 14.25 -7.41
C GLU A 14 1.51 14.15 -5.96
N ALA A 15 2.83 14.25 -5.73
CA ALA A 15 3.43 14.18 -4.39
C ALA A 15 2.92 15.29 -3.46
N ASP A 16 2.62 16.47 -4.00
CA ASP A 16 2.09 17.59 -3.21
C ASP A 16 0.76 17.25 -2.56
N ARG A 17 -0.08 16.42 -3.20
CA ARG A 17 -1.34 15.94 -2.61
C ARG A 17 -1.11 14.97 -1.47
N LEU A 18 -0.13 14.08 -1.60
CA LEU A 18 0.27 13.18 -0.51
C LEU A 18 0.84 13.97 0.67
N PHE A 19 1.71 14.94 0.40
CA PHE A 19 2.26 15.80 1.45
C PHE A 19 1.20 16.69 2.10
N ALA A 20 0.19 17.14 1.37
CA ALA A 20 -0.96 17.83 1.95
C ALA A 20 -1.68 16.93 2.97
N ALA A 21 -1.99 15.69 2.62
CA ALA A 21 -2.62 14.75 3.54
C ALA A 21 -1.78 14.48 4.81
N ILE A 22 -0.44 14.44 4.68
CA ILE A 22 0.45 14.34 5.84
C ILE A 22 0.38 15.60 6.71
N ARG A 23 0.39 16.79 6.11
CA ARG A 23 0.23 18.07 6.84
C ARG A 23 -1.12 18.18 7.55
N ASP A 24 -2.16 17.60 6.97
CA ASP A 24 -3.51 17.55 7.52
C ASP A 24 -3.67 16.52 8.66
N GLY A 25 -2.58 15.84 9.04
CA GLY A 25 -2.53 14.97 10.23
C GLY A 25 -2.47 13.47 9.93
N ALA A 26 -2.35 13.05 8.67
CA ALA A 26 -2.11 11.65 8.36
C ALA A 26 -0.66 11.24 8.68
N ASP A 27 -0.49 10.05 9.25
CA ASP A 27 0.81 9.41 9.45
C ASP A 27 1.35 8.79 8.14
N VAL A 28 0.42 8.28 7.33
CA VAL A 28 0.69 7.66 6.03
C VAL A 28 -0.32 8.19 5.01
N ALA A 29 0.16 8.64 3.86
CA ALA A 29 -0.68 8.99 2.72
C ALA A 29 -0.38 8.04 1.58
N ILE A 30 -1.39 7.34 1.07
CA ILE A 30 -1.26 6.44 -0.08
C ILE A 30 -1.96 7.02 -1.30
N GLY A 31 -1.30 6.97 -2.45
CA GLY A 31 -1.93 7.23 -3.72
C GLY A 31 -2.96 6.15 -4.04
N SER A 32 -4.02 6.54 -4.75
CA SER A 32 -5.05 5.62 -5.20
C SER A 32 -5.46 5.90 -6.63
N ARG A 33 -5.26 4.89 -7.47
CA ARG A 33 -5.67 4.89 -8.88
C ARG A 33 -7.17 4.73 -9.04
N TRP A 34 -7.85 4.25 -7.99
CA TRP A 34 -9.25 3.82 -8.03
C TRP A 34 -10.21 4.76 -7.31
N LEU A 35 -9.71 5.78 -6.60
CA LEU A 35 -10.56 6.81 -6.02
C LEU A 35 -11.25 7.67 -7.07
N LYS A 36 -10.54 7.99 -8.17
CA LYS A 36 -11.05 8.72 -9.33
C LYS A 36 -10.63 7.99 -10.61
N THR A 37 -11.51 7.13 -11.11
CA THR A 37 -11.22 6.28 -12.28
C THR A 37 -11.04 7.12 -13.55
N GLU A 38 -11.58 8.34 -13.58
CA GLU A 38 -11.39 9.34 -14.63
C GLU A 38 -9.94 9.83 -14.76
N LEU A 39 -9.10 9.69 -13.73
CA LEU A 39 -7.68 10.07 -13.77
C LEU A 39 -6.77 8.98 -14.38
N GLN A 40 -7.36 7.87 -14.84
CA GLN A 40 -6.63 6.80 -15.52
C GLN A 40 -6.51 7.12 -17.01
N ILE A 41 -5.36 7.64 -17.42
CA ILE A 41 -5.11 8.15 -18.78
C ILE A 41 -4.97 7.00 -19.79
N GLN A 42 -4.41 5.85 -19.38
CA GLN A 42 -4.33 4.64 -20.20
C GLN A 42 -4.88 3.44 -19.43
N ARG A 43 -5.98 2.88 -19.92
CA ARG A 43 -6.70 1.77 -19.29
C ARG A 43 -6.11 0.44 -19.75
N GLN A 44 -5.78 -0.43 -18.80
CA GLN A 44 -5.44 -1.82 -19.10
C GLN A 44 -6.64 -2.56 -19.72
N PRO A 45 -6.43 -3.70 -20.42
CA PRO A 45 -7.53 -4.56 -20.88
C PRO A 45 -8.51 -4.89 -19.75
N PHE A 46 -9.81 -4.88 -20.04
CA PHE A 46 -10.89 -5.03 -19.05
C PHE A 46 -10.75 -6.28 -18.16
N HIS A 47 -10.33 -7.41 -18.74
CA HIS A 47 -10.08 -8.64 -17.99
C HIS A 47 -8.97 -8.47 -16.94
N ARG A 48 -7.86 -7.78 -17.26
CA ARG A 48 -6.77 -7.50 -16.29
C ARG A 48 -7.25 -6.60 -15.16
N GLN A 49 -8.11 -5.63 -15.47
CA GLN A 49 -8.71 -4.76 -14.44
C GLN A 49 -9.60 -5.57 -13.49
N ILE A 50 -10.46 -6.46 -13.99
CA ILE A 50 -11.31 -7.31 -13.14
C ILE A 50 -10.45 -8.21 -12.25
N PHE A 51 -9.46 -8.89 -12.83
CA PHE A 51 -8.57 -9.75 -12.05
C PHE A 51 -7.84 -8.97 -10.96
N GLY A 52 -7.27 -7.80 -11.29
CA GLY A 52 -6.62 -6.93 -10.30
C GLY A 52 -7.58 -6.46 -9.20
N ARG A 53 -8.84 -6.15 -9.53
CA ARG A 53 -9.85 -5.73 -8.54
C ARG A 53 -10.30 -6.85 -7.63
N MET A 54 -10.56 -8.04 -8.17
CA MET A 54 -10.90 -9.23 -7.37
C MET A 54 -9.75 -9.62 -6.45
N PHE A 55 -8.53 -9.54 -6.96
CA PHE A 55 -7.33 -9.79 -6.19
C PHE A 55 -7.17 -8.79 -5.04
N ASN A 56 -7.29 -7.50 -5.33
CA ASN A 56 -7.25 -6.45 -4.32
C ASN A 56 -8.38 -6.59 -3.28
N LEU A 57 -9.58 -6.99 -3.70
CA LEU A 57 -10.66 -7.30 -2.78
C LEU A 57 -10.29 -8.46 -1.84
N ALA A 58 -9.75 -9.55 -2.36
CA ALA A 58 -9.30 -10.68 -1.55
C ALA A 58 -8.24 -10.26 -0.52
N LEU A 59 -7.26 -9.44 -0.93
CA LEU A 59 -6.25 -8.88 -0.03
C LEU A 59 -6.86 -8.06 1.10
N ARG A 60 -7.79 -7.17 0.75
CA ARG A 60 -8.46 -6.29 1.72
C ARG A 60 -9.24 -7.10 2.74
N VAL A 61 -9.94 -8.14 2.32
CA VAL A 61 -10.66 -9.05 3.22
C VAL A 61 -9.67 -9.82 4.10
N VAL A 62 -8.65 -10.43 3.49
CA VAL A 62 -7.66 -11.23 4.21
C VAL A 62 -6.87 -10.38 5.20
N LEU A 63 -6.59 -9.10 4.94
CA LEU A 63 -5.83 -8.24 5.86
C LEU A 63 -6.70 -7.30 6.71
N GLY A 64 -8.00 -7.22 6.46
CA GLY A 64 -8.89 -6.26 7.13
C GLY A 64 -8.60 -4.80 6.74
N LEU A 65 -8.21 -4.55 5.49
CA LEU A 65 -7.84 -3.21 5.01
C LEU A 65 -9.03 -2.50 4.35
N LYS A 66 -9.24 -1.23 4.72
CA LYS A 66 -10.34 -0.41 4.20
C LYS A 66 -10.03 0.30 2.87
N PHE A 67 -8.77 0.45 2.50
CA PHE A 67 -8.31 1.24 1.34
C PHE A 67 -8.69 0.61 -0.01
N LYS A 68 -9.05 1.43 -1.00
CA LYS A 68 -9.38 0.94 -2.35
C LYS A 68 -8.15 0.55 -3.14
N ASP A 69 -7.00 1.16 -2.93
CA ASP A 69 -5.75 0.83 -3.60
C ASP A 69 -4.65 0.47 -2.59
N THR A 70 -4.48 -0.82 -2.33
CA THR A 70 -3.50 -1.31 -1.34
C THR A 70 -2.09 -1.48 -1.89
N GLN A 71 -1.94 -1.40 -3.22
CA GLN A 71 -0.73 -1.73 -3.97
C GLN A 71 -0.30 -0.59 -4.90
N CYS A 72 -0.63 0.64 -4.54
CA CYS A 72 -0.10 1.80 -5.25
C CYS A 72 1.30 2.07 -4.71
N GLY A 73 2.32 1.97 -5.57
CA GLY A 73 3.72 2.26 -5.23
C GLY A 73 4.01 3.76 -5.04
N PHE A 74 2.99 4.59 -4.76
CA PHE A 74 3.14 6.01 -4.51
C PHE A 74 2.60 6.35 -3.12
N LYS A 75 3.49 6.54 -2.15
CA LYS A 75 3.14 6.68 -0.73
C LYS A 75 4.04 7.68 -0.01
N ALA A 76 3.49 8.46 0.91
CA ALA A 76 4.23 9.33 1.79
C ALA A 76 4.03 8.92 3.24
N PHE A 77 5.05 9.13 4.06
CA PHE A 77 5.08 8.75 5.47
C PHE A 77 5.66 9.90 6.29
N THR A 78 5.11 10.13 7.47
CA THR A 78 5.82 10.88 8.52
C THR A 78 7.09 10.13 8.90
N ARG A 79 8.06 10.85 9.48
CA ARG A 79 9.31 10.22 9.92
C ARG A 79 9.06 9.17 11.00
N SER A 80 8.17 9.46 11.96
CA SER A 80 7.78 8.53 13.03
C SER A 80 7.12 7.28 12.46
N ALA A 81 6.15 7.42 11.54
CA ALA A 81 5.50 6.29 10.89
C ALA A 81 6.51 5.40 10.15
N ALA A 82 7.41 5.99 9.35
CA ALA A 82 8.43 5.24 8.62
C ALA A 82 9.35 4.45 9.57
N MET A 83 9.83 5.09 10.65
CA MET A 83 10.69 4.45 11.65
C MET A 83 9.99 3.32 12.43
N ARG A 84 8.66 3.32 12.47
CA ARG A 84 7.87 2.28 13.14
C ARG A 84 7.48 1.14 12.21
N LEU A 85 7.20 1.45 10.94
CA LEU A 85 6.68 0.50 9.95
C LEU A 85 7.79 -0.31 9.28
N PHE A 86 8.80 0.35 8.71
CA PHE A 86 9.83 -0.34 7.91
C PHE A 86 10.65 -1.35 8.72
N PRO A 87 11.06 -1.08 9.98
CA PRO A 87 11.75 -2.09 10.78
C PRO A 87 10.88 -3.28 11.20
N ALA A 88 9.56 -3.11 11.21
CA ALA A 88 8.60 -4.17 11.54
C ALA A 88 8.21 -5.03 10.32
N GLN A 89 8.47 -4.54 9.11
CA GLN A 89 8.25 -5.24 7.85
C GLN A 89 9.03 -6.57 7.82
N ARG A 90 8.41 -7.62 7.31
CA ARG A 90 9.02 -8.97 7.18
C ARG A 90 8.98 -9.49 5.75
N ILE A 91 8.18 -8.87 4.88
CA ILE A 91 8.03 -9.25 3.48
C ILE A 91 8.71 -8.19 2.62
N GLU A 92 9.66 -8.62 1.79
CA GLU A 92 10.46 -7.72 0.94
C GLU A 92 10.04 -7.75 -0.54
N ARG A 93 9.11 -8.64 -0.89
CA ARG A 93 8.62 -8.86 -2.25
C ARG A 93 7.22 -8.27 -2.41
N TRP A 94 6.39 -8.81 -3.29
CA TRP A 94 5.08 -8.27 -3.69
C TRP A 94 4.15 -7.88 -2.53
N GLY A 95 4.19 -8.62 -1.42
CA GLY A 95 3.37 -8.39 -0.24
C GLY A 95 3.85 -7.27 0.69
N PHE A 96 4.98 -6.61 0.42
CA PHE A 96 5.49 -5.53 1.30
C PHE A 96 4.49 -4.38 1.41
N ASP A 97 3.85 -4.01 0.31
CA ASP A 97 2.94 -2.86 0.24
C ASP A 97 1.67 -3.07 1.09
N PRO A 98 0.96 -4.20 0.95
CA PRO A 98 -0.14 -4.54 1.85
C PRO A 98 0.31 -4.80 3.30
N GLU A 99 1.52 -5.34 3.54
CA GLU A 99 2.07 -5.53 4.89
C GLU A 99 2.23 -4.19 5.61
N LEU A 100 2.80 -3.18 4.96
CA LEU A 100 2.95 -1.85 5.57
C LEU A 100 1.60 -1.23 5.93
N LEU A 101 0.56 -1.42 5.11
CA LEU A 101 -0.79 -0.96 5.41
C LEU A 101 -1.43 -1.75 6.56
N TYR A 102 -1.19 -3.05 6.62
CA TYR A 102 -1.62 -3.89 7.74
C TYR A 102 -0.96 -3.44 9.05
N LEU A 103 0.35 -3.19 9.04
CA LEU A 103 1.10 -2.69 10.19
C LEU A 103 0.63 -1.30 10.61
N ALA A 104 0.38 -0.40 9.65
CA ALA A 104 -0.16 0.92 9.95
C ALA A 104 -1.51 0.84 10.68
N ASN A 105 -2.42 -0.01 10.19
CA ASN A 105 -3.71 -0.25 10.87
C ASN A 105 -3.51 -0.90 12.25
N LYS A 106 -2.63 -1.89 12.36
CA LYS A 106 -2.31 -2.60 13.61
C LYS A 106 -1.69 -1.67 14.66
N TYR A 107 -0.89 -0.70 14.25
CA TYR A 107 -0.24 0.28 15.13
C TYR A 107 -1.09 1.53 15.38
N GLY A 108 -2.33 1.57 14.87
CA GLY A 108 -3.24 2.69 15.06
C GLY A 108 -2.84 3.97 14.33
N LEU A 109 -2.01 3.86 13.29
CA LEU A 109 -1.58 5.01 12.49
C LEU A 109 -2.72 5.51 11.59
N GLN A 110 -2.80 6.84 11.42
CA GLN A 110 -3.77 7.46 10.55
C GLN A 110 -3.31 7.37 9.09
N VAL A 111 -4.05 6.61 8.29
CA VAL A 111 -3.76 6.44 6.86
C VAL A 111 -4.80 7.16 6.01
N ALA A 112 -4.36 8.08 5.17
CA ALA A 112 -5.16 8.78 4.18
C ALA A 112 -4.99 8.17 2.79
N GLU A 113 -6.09 7.99 2.07
CA GLU A 113 -6.07 7.55 0.66
C GLU A 113 -6.34 8.76 -0.24
N VAL A 114 -5.41 9.06 -1.16
CA VAL A 114 -5.38 10.28 -1.97
C VAL A 114 -5.53 9.91 -3.45
N PRO A 115 -6.46 10.52 -4.20
CA PRO A 115 -6.59 10.26 -5.63
C PRO A 115 -5.36 10.80 -6.38
N VAL A 116 -4.73 9.96 -7.19
CA VAL A 116 -3.56 10.33 -8.01
C VAL A 116 -3.79 9.98 -9.47
N ALA A 117 -3.28 10.83 -10.37
CA ALA A 117 -3.20 10.49 -11.78
C ALA A 117 -2.23 9.33 -11.99
N TRP A 118 -2.61 8.40 -12.87
CA TRP A 118 -1.81 7.22 -13.16
C TRP A 118 -1.83 6.92 -14.66
N SER A 119 -0.65 6.75 -15.24
CA SER A 119 -0.50 6.32 -16.63
C SER A 119 0.14 4.94 -16.67
N HIS A 120 -0.49 4.00 -17.37
CA HIS A 120 0.14 2.72 -17.66
C HIS A 120 1.34 2.94 -18.58
N ARG A 121 2.54 2.53 -18.16
CA ARG A 121 3.67 2.34 -19.09
C ARG A 121 3.69 0.88 -19.51
N GLU A 122 3.64 0.65 -20.83
CA GLU A 122 3.80 -0.69 -21.40
C GLU A 122 5.21 -1.22 -21.13
N GLY A 123 5.32 -2.48 -20.66
CA GLY A 123 6.62 -3.13 -20.42
C GLY A 123 6.66 -4.15 -19.29
N THR A 124 5.57 -4.37 -18.57
CA THR A 124 5.60 -5.21 -17.37
C THR A 124 5.68 -6.71 -17.70
N ARG A 125 6.84 -7.34 -17.46
CA ARG A 125 7.11 -8.78 -17.56
C ARG A 125 6.56 -9.61 -16.38
N ILE A 126 5.45 -9.18 -15.76
CA ILE A 126 4.87 -9.86 -14.59
C ILE A 126 3.80 -10.84 -15.08
N SER A 127 3.79 -12.06 -14.52
CA SER A 127 2.77 -13.07 -14.83
C SER A 127 1.62 -12.92 -13.83
N PRO A 128 0.44 -12.39 -14.23
CA PRO A 128 -0.62 -12.03 -13.28
C PRO A 128 -1.09 -13.20 -12.42
N LEU A 129 -1.10 -14.42 -12.98
CA LEU A 129 -1.50 -15.64 -12.30
C LEU A 129 -0.44 -16.13 -11.29
N ARG A 130 0.82 -16.26 -11.73
CA ARG A 130 1.90 -16.78 -10.88
C ARG A 130 2.20 -15.83 -9.73
N ASP A 131 2.32 -14.55 -10.03
CA ASP A 131 2.65 -13.53 -9.03
C ASP A 131 1.45 -13.25 -8.12
N GLY A 132 0.22 -13.35 -8.65
CA GLY A 132 -1.00 -13.30 -7.85
C GLY A 132 -1.08 -14.42 -6.81
N ILE A 133 -0.88 -15.69 -7.19
CA ILE A 133 -0.92 -16.82 -6.24
C ILE A 133 0.16 -16.68 -5.16
N ARG A 134 1.38 -16.29 -5.55
CA ARG A 134 2.47 -16.06 -4.59
C ARG A 134 2.12 -14.98 -3.58
N MET A 135 1.58 -13.88 -4.07
CA MET A 135 1.24 -12.76 -3.21
C MET A 135 0.04 -13.08 -2.30
N LEU A 136 -0.92 -13.92 -2.71
CA LEU A 136 -1.93 -14.48 -1.79
C LEU A 136 -1.29 -15.30 -0.66
N GLY A 137 -0.32 -16.15 -1.00
CA GLY A 137 0.44 -16.90 0.01
C GLY A 137 1.14 -15.98 1.01
N GLU A 138 1.77 -14.90 0.53
CA GLU A 138 2.39 -13.88 1.38
C GLU A 138 1.39 -13.21 2.35
N MET A 139 0.11 -13.05 1.98
CA MET A 139 -0.89 -12.51 2.90
C MET A 139 -1.22 -13.41 4.08
N PHE A 140 -1.24 -14.72 3.84
CA PHE A 140 -1.39 -15.69 4.92
C PHE A 140 -0.17 -15.66 5.83
N VAL A 141 1.03 -15.43 5.29
CA VAL A 141 2.24 -15.20 6.09
C VAL A 141 2.12 -13.93 6.94
N ILE A 142 1.57 -12.82 6.42
CA ILE A 142 1.30 -11.61 7.23
C ILE A 142 0.38 -11.96 8.40
N ARG A 143 -0.74 -12.64 8.13
CA ARG A 143 -1.68 -13.06 9.18
C ARG A 143 -1.02 -13.98 10.20
N TRP A 144 -0.23 -14.94 9.74
CA TRP A 144 0.50 -15.85 10.62
C TRP A 144 1.53 -15.10 11.49
N ASN A 145 2.31 -14.20 10.92
CA ASN A 145 3.25 -13.35 11.66
C ASN A 145 2.54 -12.48 12.69
N ALA A 146 1.34 -12.01 12.38
CA ALA A 146 0.52 -11.25 13.31
C ALA A 146 0.02 -12.10 14.48
N LEU A 147 -0.43 -13.33 14.21
CA LEU A 147 -0.89 -14.28 15.23
C LEU A 147 0.25 -14.80 16.11
N THR A 148 1.43 -15.02 15.53
CA THR A 148 2.64 -15.48 16.24
C THR A 148 3.41 -14.36 16.94
N GLY A 149 2.84 -13.15 17.01
CA GLY A 149 3.41 -12.04 17.79
C GLY A 149 4.63 -11.35 17.17
N LYS A 150 5.05 -11.71 15.95
CA LYS A 150 6.27 -11.17 15.31
C LYS A 150 6.22 -9.66 15.00
N TYR A 151 5.04 -9.05 15.10
CA TYR A 151 4.82 -7.61 14.94
C TYR A 151 4.59 -6.85 16.26
N GLN A 152 4.73 -7.49 17.43
CA GLN A 152 4.51 -6.85 18.73
C GLN A 152 5.62 -5.84 19.11
N SER A 153 6.78 -5.90 18.46
CA SER A 153 8.01 -5.20 18.84
C SER A 153 8.02 -3.68 18.69
N ALA A 154 6.96 -3.04 18.17
CA ALA A 154 6.94 -1.59 17.93
C ALA A 154 5.95 -0.81 18.82
N HIS A 155 5.22 -1.49 19.71
CA HIS A 155 4.16 -0.85 20.51
C HIS A 155 4.68 -0.22 21.81
N SER A 156 5.88 -0.60 22.28
CA SER A 156 6.34 -0.28 23.64
C SER A 156 7.05 1.07 23.84
N ALA A 157 7.13 1.95 22.82
CA ALA A 157 7.97 3.15 22.90
C ALA A 157 7.22 4.47 23.17
N GLU A 158 5.90 4.53 23.13
CA GLU A 158 5.15 5.79 23.31
C GLU A 158 3.87 5.58 24.13
N GLN A 159 4.02 5.56 25.45
CA GLN A 159 3.01 6.06 26.38
C GLN A 159 3.68 7.15 27.22
N PRO A 160 3.53 8.44 26.89
CA PRO A 160 3.89 9.50 27.83
C PRO A 160 2.89 9.49 28.99
N SER A 161 3.44 9.51 30.19
CA SER A 161 2.75 9.63 31.49
C SER A 161 2.13 11.00 31.67
#